data_AF-A0ABD5ADL0-F1
#
_entry.id   AF-A0ABD5ADL0-F1
#
_cell.length_a   1.000
_cell.length_b   1.000
_cell.length_c   1.000
_cell.angle_alpha   90.00
_cell.angle_beta   90.00
_cell.angle_gamma   90.00
#
_symmetry.space_group_name_H-M   'P 1'
#
loop_
_entity.id
_entity.type
_entity.pdbx_description
1 polymer ?
#
loop_
_entity_poly.entity_id
_entity_poly.type
_entity_poly.pdbx_seq_one_letter_code
_entity_poly.pdbx_strand_id
1 'polypeptide(L)'
;MSDVNYKEAVSIAELPITDPIHKPCPDMEGLKDFDPEKTERACFLISKLREKHGIKKRVKPTPKPLNYNCTERGCIEPWGTVSKGKT
;
A
#
# COMPACT_ATOMS: atom_id res chain seq x y z
N MET A 1 -34.51 -20.97 15.46
CA MET A 1 -33.15 -20.42 15.34
C MET A 1 -32.37 -21.41 14.49
N SER A 2 -31.99 -21.02 13.28
CA SER A 2 -31.16 -21.86 12.41
C SER A 2 -29.71 -21.72 12.86
N ASP A 3 -29.06 -22.83 13.19
CA ASP A 3 -27.65 -22.88 13.57
C ASP A 3 -26.79 -22.37 12.41
N VAL A 4 -26.20 -21.18 12.58
CA VAL A 4 -25.28 -20.61 11.59
C VAL A 4 -23.95 -21.30 11.78
N ASN A 5 -23.58 -22.16 10.82
CA ASN A 5 -22.28 -22.83 10.85
C ASN A 5 -21.17 -21.82 10.54
N TYR A 6 -20.61 -21.23 11.60
CA TYR A 6 -19.51 -20.28 11.51
C TYR A 6 -18.25 -20.98 11.01
N LYS A 7 -17.60 -20.41 10.00
CA LYS A 7 -16.26 -20.79 9.55
C LYS A 7 -15.34 -19.59 9.70
N GLU A 8 -14.19 -19.81 10.32
CA GLU A 8 -13.16 -18.79 10.45
C GLU A 8 -12.61 -18.40 9.07
N ALA A 9 -12.29 -17.12 8.91
CA ALA A 9 -11.65 -16.63 7.70
C ALA A 9 -10.21 -17.16 7.64
N VAL A 10 -9.85 -17.74 6.51
CA VAL A 10 -8.50 -18.23 6.23
C VAL A 10 -7.76 -17.17 5.41
N SER A 11 -6.47 -16.96 5.70
CA SER A 11 -5.64 -16.05 4.93
C SER A 11 -5.55 -16.50 3.47
N ILE A 12 -5.61 -15.57 2.52
CA ILE A 12 -5.40 -15.87 1.10
C ILE A 12 -4.02 -16.47 0.82
N ALA A 13 -3.04 -16.23 1.70
CA ALA A 13 -1.70 -16.80 1.61
C ALA A 13 -1.67 -18.33 1.83
N GLU A 14 -2.69 -18.90 2.48
CA GLU A 14 -2.79 -20.33 2.80
C GLU A 14 -3.65 -21.10 1.79
N LEU A 15 -4.26 -20.40 0.83
CA LEU A 15 -5.05 -21.01 -0.23
C LEU A 15 -4.14 -21.43 -1.40
N PRO A 16 -4.45 -22.53 -2.10
CA PRO A 16 -3.70 -22.92 -3.28
C PRO A 16 -3.78 -21.83 -4.35
N ILE A 17 -2.63 -21.53 -4.96
CA ILE A 17 -2.53 -20.55 -6.06
C ILE A 17 -3.21 -21.15 -7.29
N THR A 18 -4.46 -20.76 -7.52
CA THR A 18 -5.26 -21.21 -8.67
C THR A 18 -5.04 -20.39 -9.93
N ASP A 19 -4.57 -19.15 -9.80
CA ASP A 19 -4.36 -18.21 -10.90
C ASP A 19 -3.08 -17.41 -10.63
N PRO A 20 -2.25 -17.08 -11.65
CA PRO A 20 -1.10 -16.20 -11.49
C PRO A 20 -1.38 -14.85 -10.81
N ILE A 21 -2.62 -14.33 -10.83
CA ILE A 21 -2.96 -13.10 -10.08
C ILE A 21 -2.95 -13.31 -8.55
N HIS A 22 -3.07 -14.56 -8.07
CA HIS A 22 -3.00 -14.94 -6.66
C HIS A 22 -1.56 -15.18 -6.18
N LYS A 23 -0.57 -15.08 -7.07
CA LYS A 23 0.85 -15.12 -6.68
C LYS A 23 1.19 -13.84 -5.91
N PRO A 24 2.14 -13.90 -4.95
CA PRO A 24 2.74 -12.70 -4.38
C PRO A 24 3.18 -11.76 -5.52
N CYS A 25 3.05 -10.46 -5.31
CA CYS A 25 3.51 -9.54 -6.35
C CYS A 25 4.99 -9.81 -6.67
N PRO A 26 5.42 -9.69 -7.94
CA PRO A 26 6.80 -10.00 -8.33
C PRO A 26 7.86 -9.27 -7.49
N ASP A 27 7.52 -8.07 -7.01
CA ASP A 27 8.35 -7.26 -6.12
C ASP A 27 8.59 -7.93 -4.75
N MET A 28 7.65 -8.73 -4.25
CA MET A 28 7.80 -9.50 -3.01
C MET A 28 8.73 -10.70 -3.17
N GLU A 29 8.79 -11.32 -4.36
CA GLU A 29 9.77 -12.37 -4.65
C GLU A 29 11.20 -11.81 -4.67
N GLY A 30 11.37 -10.57 -5.16
CA GLY A 30 12.64 -9.85 -5.14
C GLY A 30 13.17 -9.48 -3.75
N LEU A 31 12.36 -9.63 -2.70
CA LEU A 31 12.73 -9.37 -1.30
C LEU A 31 13.01 -10.66 -0.50
N LYS A 32 12.88 -11.83 -1.13
CA LYS A 32 13.09 -13.13 -0.48
C LYS A 32 14.50 -13.30 0.11
N ASP A 33 15.50 -12.77 -0.58
CA ASP A 33 16.92 -12.78 -0.18
C ASP A 33 17.43 -11.34 0.05
N PHE A 34 16.69 -10.57 0.85
CA PHE A 34 17.05 -9.19 1.15
C PHE A 34 18.41 -9.11 1.87
N ASP A 35 19.35 -8.37 1.27
CA ASP A 35 20.67 -8.09 1.83
C ASP A 35 20.82 -6.57 2.03
N PRO A 36 20.91 -6.08 3.28
CA PRO A 36 20.94 -4.66 3.58
C PRO A 36 22.19 -3.99 2.99
N GLU A 37 23.35 -4.65 3.03
CA GLU A 37 24.61 -4.07 2.54
C GLU A 37 24.59 -3.89 1.02
N LYS A 38 24.08 -4.90 0.29
CA LYS A 38 23.90 -4.79 -1.16
C LYS A 38 22.91 -3.69 -1.52
N THR A 39 21.84 -3.56 -0.74
CA THR A 39 20.81 -2.54 -0.95
C THR A 39 21.36 -1.13 -0.77
N GLU A 40 22.12 -0.90 0.31
CA GLU A 40 22.79 0.38 0.56
C GLU A 40 23.79 0.73 -0.55
N ARG A 41 24.61 -0.24 -0.96
CA ARG A 41 25.57 -0.06 -2.06
C ARG A 41 24.86 0.28 -3.38
N ALA A 42 23.77 -0.41 -3.70
CA ALA A 42 22.99 -0.12 -4.90
C ALA A 42 22.38 1.30 -4.83
N CYS A 43 21.85 1.71 -3.68
CA CYS A 43 21.30 3.05 -3.49
C CYS A 43 22.36 4.14 -3.71
N PHE A 44 23.57 3.94 -3.21
CA PHE A 44 24.70 4.84 -3.41
C PHE A 44 25.14 4.92 -4.89
N LEU A 45 25.19 3.79 -5.60
CA LEU A 45 25.51 3.79 -7.03
C LEU A 45 24.45 4.52 -7.85
N ILE A 46 23.18 4.31 -7.53
CA ILE A 46 22.05 4.99 -8.18
C ILE A 46 22.11 6.50 -7.94
N SER A 47 22.49 6.97 -6.74
CA SER A 47 22.62 8.40 -6.48
C SER A 47 23.71 9.03 -7.35
N LYS A 48 24.89 8.38 -7.45
CA LYS A 48 25.97 8.83 -8.35
C LYS A 48 25.57 8.88 -9.82
N LEU A 49 24.83 7.87 -10.29
CA LEU A 49 24.33 7.86 -11.66
C LEU A 49 23.33 8.99 -11.91
N ARG A 50 22.42 9.24 -10.96
CA ARG A 50 21.48 10.35 -11.04
C ARG A 50 22.19 11.70 -11.10
N GLU A 51 23.21 11.91 -10.27
CA GLU A 51 24.03 13.12 -10.29
C GLU A 51 24.73 13.31 -11.65
N LYS A 52 25.38 12.25 -12.16
CA LYS A 52 26.08 12.27 -13.46
C LYS A 52 25.16 12.64 -14.62
N HIS A 53 23.91 12.17 -14.57
CA HIS A 53 22.93 12.38 -15.64
C HIS A 53 21.96 13.54 -15.37
N GLY A 54 22.14 14.29 -14.27
CA GLY A 54 21.26 15.40 -13.91
C GLY A 54 19.83 14.99 -13.55
N ILE A 55 19.58 13.71 -13.24
CA ILE A 55 18.25 13.19 -12.91
C ILE A 55 17.91 13.56 -11.46
N LYS A 56 17.09 14.59 -11.29
CA LYS A 56 16.61 15.00 -9.96
C LYS A 56 15.48 14.10 -9.49
N LYS A 57 15.57 13.63 -8.24
CA LYS A 57 14.46 12.90 -7.59
C LYS A 57 13.29 13.86 -7.43
N ARG A 58 12.08 13.45 -7.82
CA ARG A 58 10.87 14.26 -7.66
C ARG A 58 10.67 14.55 -6.17
N VAL A 59 10.52 15.82 -5.83
CA VAL A 59 10.13 16.24 -4.48
C VAL A 59 8.72 15.70 -4.24
N LYS A 60 8.55 14.86 -3.22
CA LYS A 60 7.21 14.43 -2.81
C LYS A 60 6.48 15.66 -2.25
N PRO A 61 5.26 15.96 -2.69
CA PRO A 61 4.48 17.03 -2.09
C PRO A 61 4.26 16.70 -0.61
N THR A 62 4.24 17.73 0.23
CA THR A 62 3.80 17.57 1.61
C THR A 62 2.34 17.09 1.59
N PRO A 63 2.01 16.01 2.32
CA PRO A 63 0.63 15.56 2.39
C PRO A 63 -0.20 16.67 3.03
N LYS A 64 -1.29 17.07 2.36
CA LYS A 64 -2.22 18.04 2.91
C LYS A 64 -2.96 17.38 4.10
N PRO A 65 -3.09 18.05 5.25
CA PRO A 65 -3.89 17.53 6.35
C PRO A 65 -5.33 17.32 5.86
N LEU A 66 -5.88 16.14 6.13
CA LEU A 66 -7.28 15.83 5.86
C LEU A 66 -8.11 16.46 6.97
N ASN A 67 -8.54 17.70 6.75
CA ASN A 67 -9.47 18.38 7.65
C ASN A 67 -10.88 17.82 7.41
N TYR A 68 -11.24 16.78 8.14
CA TYR A 68 -12.60 16.29 8.17
C TYR A 68 -13.43 17.21 9.07
N ASN A 69 -14.45 17.85 8.51
CA ASN A 69 -15.45 18.56 9.30
C ASN A 69 -16.69 17.68 9.33
N CYS A 70 -16.97 17.09 10.49
CA CYS A 70 -18.12 16.22 10.69
C CYS A 70 -19.29 17.04 11.21
N THR A 71 -20.42 16.93 10.52
CA THR A 71 -21.70 17.52 10.94
C THR A 71 -22.64 16.39 11.37
N GLU A 72 -23.79 16.73 11.94
CA GLU A 72 -24.86 15.74 12.28
C GLU A 72 -25.28 14.87 11.09
N ARG A 73 -25.02 15.32 9.85
CA ARG A 73 -25.38 14.63 8.61
C ARG A 73 -24.28 13.73 8.05
N GLY A 74 -23.10 13.71 8.67
CA GLY A 74 -21.93 12.94 8.23
C GLY A 74 -20.66 13.79 8.09
N CYS A 75 -19.56 13.14 7.72
CA CYS A 75 -18.27 13.78 7.53
C CYS A 75 -18.08 14.19 6.07
N ILE A 76 -17.65 15.43 5.85
CA ILE A 76 -17.39 15.98 4.53
C ILE A 76 -16.00 15.51 4.08
N GLU A 77 -15.94 14.80 2.95
CA GLU A 77 -14.70 14.36 2.33
C GLU A 77 -14.04 15.52 1.57
N PRO A 78 -12.70 15.48 1.34
CA PRO A 78 -11.96 16.55 0.66
C PRO A 78 -12.43 16.88 -0.76
N TRP A 79 -13.19 15.97 -1.39
CA TRP A 79 -13.76 16.13 -2.74
C TRP A 79 -15.27 16.44 -2.73
N GLY A 80 -15.83 16.80 -1.57
CA GLY A 80 -17.18 17.39 -1.44
C GLY A 80 -18.33 16.39 -1.23
N THR A 81 -18.06 15.09 -1.16
CA THR A 81 -19.05 14.07 -0.82
C THR A 81 -19.19 13.93 0.69
N VAL A 82 -20.41 13.61 1.15
CA VAL A 82 -20.68 13.33 2.57
C VAL A 82 -20.71 11.81 2.75
N SER A 83 -19.78 11.27 3.52
CA SER A 83 -19.84 9.86 3.89
C SER A 83 -20.90 9.67 4.97
N LYS A 84 -21.94 8.90 4.65
CA LYS A 84 -22.93 8.46 5.64
C LYS A 84 -22.37 7.22 6.30
N GLY A 85 -21.98 7.32 7.57
CA GLY A 85 -21.75 6.14 8.40
C GLY A 85 -23.00 5.26 8.34
N LYS A 86 -22.81 3.95 8.07
CA LYS A 86 -23.93 2.99 8.06
C LYS A 86 -24.58 3.02 9.45
N THR A 87 -25.86 3.38 9.49
CA THR A 87 -26.77 3.14 10.62
C THR A 87 -26.95 1.66 10.85
#